data_AF-A0AAE5CPI6-F1
#
_entry.id   AF-A0AAE5CPI6-F1
#
_cell.length_a   1.000
_cell.length_b   1.000
_cell.length_c   1.000
_cell.angle_alpha   90.00
_cell.angle_beta   90.00
_cell.angle_gamma   90.00
#
_symmetry.space_group_name_H-M   'P 1'
#
loop_
_entity.id
_entity.type
_entity.pdbx_description
1 polymer ?
#
loop_
_entity_poly.entity_id
_entity_poly.type
_entity_poly.pdbx_seq_one_letter_code
_entity_poly.pdbx_strand_id
1 'polypeptide(L)'
;MAEKRRLTSEDLYKLVFISDPQISPDGKQIAFVRSHIDEKSKEYRSNIYVVPTGGGEPRQFTSGPKSDNAPRWSPDGTKLAFVSDRGNGRQIYVMPLSGGEAMQVTKMRYGAGNPVWSPDGTKIAFSASIDLDDKPEDYEKP
;
A
#
# COMPACT_ATOMS: atom_id res chain seq x y z
N MET A 1 20.41 17.71 27.18
CA MET A 1 21.02 17.75 25.82
C MET A 1 21.27 16.32 25.40
N ALA A 2 20.88 15.91 24.19
CA ALA A 2 21.15 14.54 23.73
C ALA A 2 22.66 14.36 23.49
N GLU A 3 23.24 13.30 24.04
CA GLU A 3 24.67 13.01 23.92
C GLU A 3 25.02 12.58 22.48
N LYS A 4 26.06 13.20 21.90
CA LYS A 4 26.47 12.93 20.52
C LYS A 4 27.23 11.60 20.46
N ARG A 5 26.60 10.57 19.89
CA ARG A 5 27.23 9.26 19.63
C ARG A 5 27.26 8.92 18.15
N ARG A 6 28.08 7.94 17.78
CA ARG A 6 28.14 7.37 16.41
C ARG A 6 26.87 6.57 16.12
N LEU A 7 26.45 6.58 14.85
CA LEU A 7 25.44 5.66 14.33
C LEU A 7 25.94 4.23 14.45
N THR A 8 25.06 3.32 14.87
CA THR A 8 25.32 1.88 14.89
C THR A 8 24.31 1.15 13.99
N SER A 9 24.51 -0.15 13.78
CA SER A 9 23.57 -1.00 13.04
C SER A 9 22.16 -0.97 13.64
N GLU A 10 22.05 -0.82 14.96
CA GLU A 10 20.78 -0.82 15.69
C GLU A 10 19.94 0.42 15.39
N ASP A 11 20.58 1.50 14.94
CA ASP A 11 19.85 2.72 14.57
C ASP A 11 19.07 2.56 13.26
N LEU A 12 19.45 1.60 12.41
CA LEU A 12 18.71 1.30 11.18
C LEU A 12 17.26 0.87 11.46
N TYR A 13 17.02 0.15 12.56
CA TYR A 13 15.66 -0.26 12.95
C TYR A 13 14.79 0.91 13.46
N LYS A 14 15.41 2.04 13.81
CA LYS A 14 14.71 3.25 14.25
C LYS A 14 14.39 4.19 13.08
N LEU A 15 14.95 3.92 11.91
CA LEU A 15 14.70 4.73 10.72
C LEU A 15 13.30 4.44 10.18
N VAL A 16 12.60 5.53 9.88
CA VAL A 16 11.29 5.52 9.23
C VAL A 16 11.44 6.22 7.90
N PHE A 17 11.04 5.55 6.83
CA PHE A 17 11.04 6.08 5.47
C PHE A 17 9.60 6.40 5.07
N ILE A 18 9.39 7.61 4.54
CA ILE A 18 8.11 8.06 4.01
C ILE A 18 8.23 8.12 2.48
N SER A 19 7.26 7.55 1.77
CA SER A 19 7.27 7.48 0.30
C SER A 19 5.87 7.49 -0.30
N ASP A 20 5.79 7.69 -1.61
CA ASP A 20 4.58 7.69 -2.43
C ASP A 20 3.37 8.44 -1.82
N PRO A 21 3.50 9.75 -1.54
CA PRO A 21 2.38 10.55 -1.05
C PRO A 21 1.34 10.81 -2.15
N GLN A 22 0.06 10.71 -1.81
CA GLN A 22 -1.09 10.86 -2.70
C GLN A 22 -2.18 11.70 -2.04
N ILE A 23 -2.51 12.83 -2.65
CA ILE A 23 -3.57 13.73 -2.16
C ILE A 23 -4.94 13.16 -2.53
N SER A 24 -5.91 13.22 -1.62
CA SER A 24 -7.29 12.80 -1.86
C SER A 24 -7.97 13.70 -2.91
N PRO A 25 -8.99 13.22 -3.64
CA PRO A 25 -9.66 14.01 -4.68
C PRO A 25 -10.24 15.35 -4.17
N ASP A 26 -10.69 15.39 -2.92
CA ASP A 26 -11.20 16.60 -2.27
C ASP A 26 -10.11 17.52 -1.68
N GLY A 27 -8.84 17.11 -1.78
CA GLY A 27 -7.68 17.88 -1.29
C GLY A 27 -7.53 17.91 0.25
N LYS A 28 -8.30 17.12 1.00
CA LYS A 28 -8.31 17.19 2.47
C LYS A 28 -7.37 16.20 3.16
N GLN A 29 -6.94 15.15 2.48
CA GLN A 29 -6.14 14.07 3.06
C GLN A 29 -4.95 13.71 2.17
N ILE A 30 -3.91 13.17 2.78
CA ILE A 30 -2.74 12.60 2.11
C ILE A 30 -2.62 11.14 2.56
N ALA A 31 -2.70 10.21 1.62
CA ALA A 31 -2.29 8.83 1.84
C ALA A 31 -0.80 8.70 1.51
N PHE A 32 -0.02 7.99 2.31
CA PHE A 32 1.39 7.78 2.06
C PHE A 32 1.86 6.44 2.61
N VAL A 33 3.01 5.97 2.13
CA VAL A 33 3.65 4.75 2.59
C VAL A 33 4.67 5.08 3.67
N ARG A 34 4.56 4.40 4.82
CA ARG A 34 5.55 4.44 5.91
C ARG A 34 6.24 3.09 6.00
N SER A 35 7.56 3.09 5.83
CA SER A 35 8.38 1.88 5.84
C SER A 35 9.42 1.91 6.96
N HIS A 36 9.73 0.74 7.51
CA HIS A 36 10.77 0.53 8.51
C HIS A 36 11.36 -0.88 8.37
N ILE A 37 12.50 -1.13 9.02
CA ILE A 37 13.05 -2.49 9.12
C ILE A 37 12.47 -3.13 10.37
N ASP A 38 11.77 -4.26 10.23
CA ASP A 38 11.28 -5.02 11.38
C ASP A 38 12.45 -5.67 12.12
N GLU A 39 12.56 -5.40 13.42
CA GLU A 39 13.70 -5.87 14.21
C GLU A 39 13.74 -7.40 14.35
N LYS A 40 12.58 -8.07 14.30
CA LYS A 40 12.50 -9.53 14.47
C LYS A 40 12.80 -10.26 13.17
N SER A 41 12.12 -9.90 12.07
CA SER A 41 12.31 -10.57 10.78
C SER A 41 13.49 -10.03 9.97
N LYS A 42 14.01 -8.84 10.32
CA LYS A 42 15.06 -8.13 9.56
C LYS A 42 14.63 -7.72 8.14
N GLU A 43 13.34 -7.76 7.86
CA GLU A 43 12.76 -7.41 6.57
C GLU A 43 12.23 -5.97 6.59
N TYR A 44 12.18 -5.35 5.42
CA TYR A 44 11.45 -4.10 5.26
C TYR A 44 9.94 -4.37 5.35
N ARG A 45 9.27 -3.59 6.20
CA ARG A 45 7.81 -3.57 6.29
C ARG A 45 7.29 -2.20 5.96
N SER A 46 6.24 -2.15 5.16
CA SER A 46 5.54 -0.93 4.81
C SER A 46 4.06 -1.02 5.15
N ASN A 47 3.51 0.06 5.68
CA ASN A 47 2.06 0.22 5.83
C ASN A 47 1.62 1.58 5.29
N ILE A 48 0.35 1.67 4.94
CA ILE A 48 -0.25 2.91 4.45
C ILE A 48 -0.79 3.68 5.63
N TYR A 49 -0.54 4.99 5.62
CA TYR A 49 -1.04 5.95 6.59
C TYR A 49 -1.80 7.05 5.86
N VAL A 50 -2.74 7.68 6.57
CA VAL A 50 -3.50 8.82 6.07
C VAL A 50 -3.42 9.96 7.08
N VAL A 51 -3.17 11.17 6.60
CA VAL A 51 -3.08 12.38 7.42
C VAL A 51 -3.87 13.53 6.78
N PRO A 52 -4.47 14.46 7.54
CA PRO A 52 -5.06 15.67 6.96
C PRO A 52 -4.01 16.51 6.22
N THR A 53 -4.39 17.18 5.12
CA THR A 53 -3.50 18.09 4.39
C THR A 53 -3.08 19.32 5.21
N GLY A 54 -3.89 19.71 6.19
CA GLY A 54 -3.54 20.74 7.18
C GLY A 54 -2.52 20.28 8.25
N GLY A 55 -2.07 19.03 8.20
CA GLY A 55 -1.19 18.42 9.20
C GLY A 55 -1.95 17.78 10.37
N GLY A 56 -1.19 17.23 11.31
CA GLY A 56 -1.70 16.47 12.45
C GLY A 56 -1.10 15.06 12.51
N GLU A 57 -1.59 14.26 13.44
CA GLU A 57 -1.12 12.89 13.63
C GLU A 57 -1.61 11.96 12.50
N PRO A 58 -0.71 11.25 11.81
CA PRO A 58 -1.11 10.28 10.80
C PRO A 58 -1.84 9.10 11.42
N ARG A 59 -3.00 8.76 10.86
CA ARG A 59 -3.74 7.54 11.18
C ARG A 59 -3.18 6.38 10.38
N GLN A 60 -2.83 5.29 11.06
CA GLN A 60 -2.49 4.04 10.38
C GLN A 60 -3.72 3.50 9.65
N PHE A 61 -3.61 3.34 8.32
CA PHE A 61 -4.70 2.88 7.48
C PHE A 61 -4.65 1.36 7.29
N THR A 62 -3.47 0.81 7.01
CA THR A 62 -3.27 -0.65 6.95
C THR A 62 -2.37 -1.16 8.06
N SER A 63 -2.56 -2.42 8.46
CA SER A 63 -1.74 -3.09 9.47
C SER A 63 -1.54 -4.56 9.11
N GLY A 64 -0.53 -5.18 9.71
CA GLY A 64 -0.23 -6.60 9.52
C GLY A 64 1.26 -6.86 9.34
N PRO A 65 1.66 -8.14 9.24
CA PRO A 65 3.07 -8.54 9.12
C PRO A 65 3.63 -8.38 7.69
N LYS A 66 2.80 -7.90 6.76
CA LYS A 66 3.05 -7.87 5.32
C LYS A 66 3.08 -6.42 4.84
N SER A 67 3.66 -6.19 3.68
CA SER A 67 3.95 -4.86 3.16
C SER A 67 2.84 -4.39 2.23
N ASP A 68 2.28 -3.22 2.55
CA ASP A 68 1.31 -2.51 1.72
C ASP A 68 1.96 -1.26 1.10
N ASN A 69 1.74 -1.05 -0.20
CA ASN A 69 2.39 -0.01 -1.01
C ASN A 69 1.46 0.54 -2.09
N ALA A 70 1.91 1.57 -2.81
CA ALA A 70 1.22 2.14 -3.97
C ALA A 70 -0.25 2.54 -3.72
N PRO A 71 -0.57 3.30 -2.66
CA PRO A 71 -1.94 3.71 -2.36
C PRO A 71 -2.50 4.59 -3.48
N ARG A 72 -3.74 4.37 -3.92
CA ARG A 72 -4.43 5.22 -4.91
C ARG A 72 -5.88 5.43 -4.51
N TRP A 73 -6.25 6.70 -4.32
CA TRP A 73 -7.61 7.10 -3.98
C TRP A 73 -8.57 6.74 -5.11
N SER A 74 -9.74 6.20 -4.76
CA SER A 74 -10.86 6.18 -5.70
C SER A 74 -11.27 7.61 -6.05
N PRO A 75 -11.84 7.86 -7.24
CA PRO A 75 -12.21 9.22 -7.68
C PRO A 75 -13.21 9.93 -6.75
N ASP A 76 -14.06 9.16 -6.06
CA ASP A 76 -15.01 9.65 -5.06
C ASP A 76 -14.39 9.89 -3.68
N GLY A 77 -13.11 9.52 -3.49
CA GLY A 77 -12.38 9.64 -2.22
C GLY A 77 -12.81 8.66 -1.12
N THR A 78 -13.71 7.70 -1.41
CA THR A 78 -14.27 6.81 -0.38
C THR A 78 -13.44 5.57 -0.10
N LYS A 79 -12.50 5.22 -0.99
CA LYS A 79 -11.69 3.99 -0.93
C LYS A 79 -10.23 4.27 -1.31
N LEU A 80 -9.36 3.36 -0.90
CA LEU A 80 -7.98 3.27 -1.38
C LEU A 80 -7.76 1.90 -2.03
N ALA A 81 -7.27 1.89 -3.26
CA ALA A 81 -6.61 0.73 -3.83
C ALA A 81 -5.13 0.73 -3.44
N PHE A 82 -4.53 -0.43 -3.22
CA PHE A 82 -3.12 -0.56 -2.88
C PHE A 82 -2.60 -1.94 -3.23
N VAL A 83 -1.27 -2.08 -3.32
CA VAL A 83 -0.60 -3.36 -3.55
C VAL A 83 -0.19 -3.96 -2.20
N SER A 84 -0.50 -5.22 -1.97
CA SER A 84 -0.10 -5.96 -0.77
C SER A 84 0.54 -7.30 -1.13
N ASP A 85 1.55 -7.71 -0.36
CA ASP A 85 2.19 -9.04 -0.46
C ASP A 85 1.66 -10.05 0.58
N ARG A 86 0.45 -9.80 1.11
CA ARG A 86 -0.18 -10.67 2.11
C ARG A 86 -0.62 -12.03 1.60
N GLY A 87 -0.84 -12.17 0.30
CA GLY A 87 -1.29 -13.40 -0.35
C GLY A 87 -0.16 -14.08 -1.15
N ASN A 88 -0.56 -14.79 -2.21
CA ASN A 88 0.39 -15.35 -3.16
C ASN A 88 0.88 -14.26 -4.13
N GLY A 89 2.09 -13.76 -3.89
CA GLY A 89 2.65 -12.63 -4.63
C GLY A 89 1.99 -11.29 -4.28
N ARG A 90 2.42 -10.23 -4.96
CA ARG A 90 1.84 -8.90 -4.83
C ARG A 90 0.50 -8.84 -5.53
N GLN A 91 -0.56 -8.45 -4.83
CA GLN A 91 -1.90 -8.30 -5.42
C GLN A 91 -2.47 -6.93 -5.07
N ILE A 92 -3.46 -6.49 -5.86
CA ILE A 92 -4.19 -5.27 -5.57
C ILE A 92 -5.33 -5.60 -4.61
N TYR A 93 -5.44 -4.77 -3.59
CA TYR A 93 -6.51 -4.77 -2.61
C TYR A 93 -7.19 -3.41 -2.61
N VAL A 94 -8.47 -3.40 -2.26
CA VAL A 94 -9.28 -2.19 -2.08
C VAL A 94 -9.85 -2.19 -0.68
N MET A 95 -9.71 -1.07 0.03
CA MET A 95 -10.26 -0.91 1.38
C MET A 95 -11.03 0.42 1.49
N PRO A 96 -12.22 0.42 2.15
CA PRO A 96 -12.93 1.67 2.46
C PRO A 96 -12.09 2.59 3.35
N LEU A 97 -12.22 3.90 3.17
CA LEU A 97 -11.51 4.88 3.98
C LEU A 97 -11.92 4.81 5.46
N SER A 98 -13.17 4.41 5.73
CA SER A 98 -13.69 4.11 7.07
C SER A 98 -12.96 2.96 7.77
N GLY A 99 -12.10 2.22 7.05
CA GLY A 99 -11.43 1.02 7.52
C GLY A 99 -12.26 -0.23 7.27
N GLY A 100 -11.87 -1.32 7.93
CA GLY A 100 -12.45 -2.65 7.76
C GLY A 100 -11.47 -3.62 7.09
N GLU A 101 -12.00 -4.70 6.55
CA GLU A 101 -11.21 -5.68 5.83
C GLU A 101 -10.95 -5.22 4.39
N ALA A 102 -9.71 -5.43 3.91
CA ALA A 102 -9.35 -5.11 2.54
C ALA A 102 -9.77 -6.24 1.61
N MET A 103 -10.49 -5.92 0.54
CA MET A 103 -10.93 -6.86 -0.48
C MET A 103 -9.82 -7.05 -1.52
N GLN A 104 -9.40 -8.29 -1.76
CA GLN A 104 -8.51 -8.61 -2.87
C GLN A 104 -9.26 -8.50 -4.21
N VAL A 105 -8.73 -7.73 -5.16
CA VAL A 105 -9.38 -7.50 -6.47
C VAL A 105 -8.59 -8.08 -7.65
N THR A 106 -7.39 -8.63 -7.41
CA THR A 106 -6.60 -9.35 -8.43
C THR A 106 -6.07 -10.69 -7.92
N LYS A 107 -5.83 -11.63 -8.83
CA LYS A 107 -5.23 -12.95 -8.53
C LYS A 107 -4.18 -13.34 -9.56
N MET A 108 -3.23 -12.45 -9.82
CA MET A 108 -2.22 -12.66 -10.85
C MET A 108 -1.14 -13.63 -10.38
N ARG A 109 -0.78 -14.63 -11.19
CA ARG A 109 0.22 -15.64 -10.86
C ARG A 109 1.58 -15.03 -10.52
N TYR A 110 1.99 -14.02 -11.27
CA TYR A 110 3.25 -13.30 -11.10
C TYR A 110 3.08 -11.95 -10.39
N GLY A 111 1.91 -11.71 -9.82
CA GLY A 111 1.54 -10.49 -9.12
C GLY A 111 1.05 -9.35 -10.02
N ALA A 112 0.35 -8.42 -9.40
CA ALA A 112 -0.16 -7.20 -9.99
C ALA A 112 0.74 -6.01 -9.62
N GLY A 113 0.96 -5.14 -10.59
CA GLY A 113 1.67 -3.87 -10.43
C GLY A 113 0.81 -2.77 -9.83
N ASN A 114 1.30 -1.53 -9.91
CA ASN A 114 0.64 -0.39 -9.30
C ASN A 114 -0.74 -0.13 -9.95
N PRO A 115 -1.81 0.02 -9.15
CA PRO A 115 -3.14 0.29 -9.67
C PRO A 115 -3.27 1.73 -10.15
N VAL A 116 -4.21 2.00 -11.05
CA VAL A 116 -4.81 3.31 -11.29
C VAL A 116 -6.31 3.16 -11.48
N TRP A 117 -7.11 4.05 -10.88
CA TRP A 117 -8.56 4.02 -11.01
C TRP A 117 -9.01 4.62 -12.34
N SER A 118 -10.07 4.07 -12.93
CA SER A 118 -10.81 4.76 -13.98
C SER A 118 -11.49 6.02 -13.42
N PRO A 119 -11.73 7.07 -14.24
CA PRO A 119 -12.33 8.32 -13.75
C PRO A 119 -13.71 8.16 -13.11
N ASP A 120 -14.47 7.16 -13.54
CA ASP A 120 -15.79 6.81 -12.99
C ASP A 120 -15.72 5.92 -11.72
N GLY A 121 -14.52 5.50 -11.32
CA GLY A 121 -14.28 4.66 -10.15
C GLY A 121 -14.75 3.20 -10.29
N THR A 122 -15.18 2.77 -11.48
CA THR A 122 -15.73 1.42 -11.69
C THR A 122 -14.69 0.37 -12.04
N LYS A 123 -13.48 0.78 -12.45
CA LYS A 123 -12.41 -0.10 -12.91
C LYS A 123 -11.06 0.32 -12.32
N ILE A 124 -10.15 -0.64 -12.29
CA ILE A 124 -8.73 -0.43 -11.98
C ILE A 124 -7.90 -0.98 -13.13
N ALA A 125 -7.02 -0.16 -13.69
CA ALA A 125 -5.99 -0.62 -14.62
C ALA A 125 -4.70 -0.91 -13.85
N PHE A 126 -3.98 -1.95 -14.27
CA PHE A 126 -2.69 -2.35 -13.69
C PHE A 126 -1.88 -3.14 -14.72
N SER A 127 -0.57 -3.21 -14.51
CA SER A 127 0.32 -4.10 -15.27
C SER A 127 0.50 -5.42 -14.54
N ALA A 128 0.56 -6.53 -15.26
CA ALA A 128 0.95 -7.82 -14.71
C ALA A 128 1.76 -8.60 -15.74
N SER A 129 2.72 -9.37 -15.25
CA SER A 129 3.39 -10.39 -16.07
C SER A 129 2.45 -11.59 -16.19
N ILE A 130 2.39 -12.17 -17.37
CA ILE A 130 1.66 -13.41 -17.66
C ILE A 130 2.60 -14.38 -18.36
N ASP A 131 2.34 -15.67 -18.20
CA ASP A 131 2.87 -16.66 -19.12
C ASP A 131 2.13 -16.55 -20.47
N LEU A 132 2.81 -16.81 -21.58
CA LEU A 132 2.16 -16.80 -22.90
C LEU A 132 1.13 -17.93 -23.03
N ASP A 133 1.29 -18.98 -22.23
CA ASP A 133 0.37 -20.10 -22.17
C ASP A 133 -0.81 -19.87 -21.20
N ASP A 134 -0.78 -18.81 -20.38
CA ASP A 134 -1.87 -18.51 -19.44
C ASP A 134 -3.12 -18.06 -20.22
N LYS A 135 -4.28 -18.60 -19.85
CA LYS A 135 -5.58 -18.20 -20.40
C LYS A 135 -6.31 -17.25 -19.44
N PRO A 136 -7.19 -16.37 -19.94
CA PRO A 136 -8.00 -15.50 -19.08
C PRO A 136 -8.77 -16.29 -17.99
N GLU A 137 -9.26 -17.48 -18.33
CA GLU A 137 -10.02 -18.34 -17.41
C GLU A 137 -9.21 -18.81 -16.20
N ASP A 138 -7.87 -18.84 -16.30
CA ASP A 138 -6.98 -19.24 -15.20
C ASP A 138 -6.99 -18.22 -14.05
N TYR A 139 -7.48 -17.00 -14.33
CA TYR A 139 -7.53 -15.87 -13.41
C TYR A 139 -8.95 -15.52 -12.92
N GLU A 140 -9.98 -16.17 -13.45
CA GLU A 140 -11.39 -15.86 -13.14
C GLU A 140 -11.97 -16.68 -11.97
N LYS A 141 -11.27 -17.69 -11.45
CA LYS A 141 -11.83 -18.58 -10.41
C LYS A 141 -11.68 -18.01 -8.97
N PRO A 142 -12.75 -18.09 -8.15
CA PRO A 142 -12.72 -17.71 -6.73
C PRO A 142 -11.76 -18.56 -5.90
#